data_AF-A0AAD3RYM1-F1
#
_entry.id   AF-A0AAD3RYM1-F1
#
_cell.length_a   1.000
_cell.length_b   1.000
_cell.length_c   1.000
_cell.angle_alpha   90.00
_cell.angle_beta   90.00
_cell.angle_gamma   90.00
#
_symmetry.space_group_name_H-M   'P 1'
#
loop_
_entity.id
_entity.type
_entity.pdbx_description
1 polymer ?
#
loop_
_entity_poly.entity_id
_entity_poly.type
_entity_poly.pdbx_seq_one_letter_code
_entity_poly.pdbx_strand_id
1 'polypeptide(L)'
;MKPHKISHVAQVLLRIFAVVASAISAWLMITAKQDIVVLGIPISAKYSYSPAFKFTAIVNVVGSALALLSLCVNCIAMRQGNPTNYVFLFMHDLVMMSLLLGGSAAATAIGYIGKHGDRHAGWLPICDQLSSFCNRVFTAVILSYASAAFFLFLAIISVTASRPSHFSSM
;
A
#
# COMPACT_ATOMS: atom_id res chain seq x y z
N MET A 1 -3.81 32.04 9.12
CA MET A 1 -2.85 30.91 9.17
C MET A 1 -1.94 30.99 7.94
N LYS A 2 -0.61 30.95 8.09
CA LYS A 2 0.33 31.03 6.95
C LYS A 2 0.18 29.77 6.06
N PRO A 3 0.04 29.89 4.73
CA PRO A 3 -0.22 28.75 3.82
C PRO A 3 0.82 27.62 3.94
N HIS A 4 2.06 27.95 4.31
CA HIS A 4 3.13 26.98 4.54
C HIS A 4 2.85 25.98 5.67
N LYS A 5 2.20 26.38 6.78
CA LYS A 5 1.93 25.48 7.91
C LYS A 5 0.86 24.44 7.58
N ILE A 6 -0.10 24.78 6.71
CA ILE A 6 -1.21 23.90 6.33
C ILE A 6 -0.70 22.73 5.47
N SER A 7 0.20 23.00 4.53
CA SER A 7 0.81 21.97 3.67
C SER A 7 1.55 20.90 4.48
N HIS A 8 2.31 21.30 5.50
CA HIS A 8 3.01 20.35 6.37
C HIS A 8 2.09 19.47 7.20
N VAL A 9 1.05 20.06 7.82
CA VAL A 9 0.08 19.28 8.61
C VAL A 9 -0.63 18.26 7.72
N ALA A 10 -1.02 18.66 6.51
CA ALA A 10 -1.61 17.76 5.53
C ALA A 10 -0.67 16.61 5.14
N GLN A 11 0.63 16.88 4.90
CA GLN A 11 1.62 15.85 4.63
C GLN A 11 1.76 14.85 5.78
N VAL A 12 1.83 15.33 7.02
CA VAL A 12 1.95 14.45 8.20
C VAL A 12 0.71 13.57 8.35
N LEU A 13 -0.50 14.14 8.20
CA LEU A 13 -1.75 13.39 8.29
C LEU A 13 -1.85 12.32 7.18
N LEU A 14 -1.57 12.68 5.92
CA LEU A 14 -1.58 11.72 4.82
C LEU A 14 -0.59 10.57 5.03
N ARG A 15 0.62 10.88 5.55
CA ARG A 15 1.63 9.86 5.89
C ARG A 15 1.10 8.89 6.94
N ILE A 16 0.45 9.39 7.99
CA ILE A 16 -0.17 8.54 9.02
C ILE A 16 -1.24 7.64 8.41
N PHE A 17 -2.14 8.19 7.59
CA PHE A 17 -3.15 7.39 6.90
C PHE A 17 -2.54 6.33 5.97
N ALA A 18 -1.47 6.67 5.24
CA ALA A 18 -0.75 5.73 4.37
C ALA A 18 -0.13 4.57 5.16
N VAL A 19 0.49 4.86 6.30
CA VAL A 19 1.07 3.87 7.22
C VAL A 19 -0.02 2.95 7.78
N VAL A 20 -1.12 3.53 8.29
CA VAL A 20 -2.22 2.75 8.87
C VAL A 20 -2.85 1.85 7.82
N ALA A 21 -3.14 2.37 6.63
CA ALA A 21 -3.72 1.60 5.53
C ALA A 21 -2.82 0.43 5.09
N SER A 22 -1.51 0.68 4.93
CA SER A 22 -0.55 -0.37 4.55
C SER A 22 -0.34 -1.40 5.66
N ALA A 23 -0.28 -0.98 6.93
CA ALA A 23 -0.17 -1.89 8.07
C ALA A 23 -1.39 -2.81 8.21
N ILE A 24 -2.61 -2.26 8.08
CA ILE A 24 -3.84 -3.06 8.10
C ILE A 24 -3.89 -3.99 6.89
N SER A 25 -3.50 -3.53 5.70
CA SER A 25 -3.40 -4.36 4.51
C SER A 25 -2.46 -5.55 4.71
N ALA A 26 -1.24 -5.29 5.17
CA ALA A 26 -0.25 -6.33 5.48
C ALA A 26 -0.79 -7.32 6.51
N TRP A 27 -1.38 -6.83 7.60
CA TRP A 27 -1.94 -7.65 8.65
C TRP A 27 -3.03 -8.58 8.11
N LEU A 28 -4.00 -8.04 7.36
CA LEU A 28 -5.08 -8.81 6.75
C LEU A 28 -4.55 -9.87 5.79
N MET A 29 -3.54 -9.53 4.97
CA MET A 29 -2.94 -10.46 4.01
C MET A 29 -2.17 -11.60 4.71
N ILE A 30 -1.36 -11.28 5.73
CA ILE A 30 -0.57 -12.28 6.47
C ILE A 30 -1.48 -13.23 7.27
N THR A 31 -2.55 -12.68 7.84
CA THR A 31 -3.54 -13.45 8.62
C THR A 31 -4.58 -14.16 7.74
N ALA A 32 -4.52 -14.00 6.42
CA ALA A 32 -5.35 -14.73 5.47
C ALA A 32 -4.90 -16.20 5.40
N LYS A 33 -5.60 -17.03 6.19
CA LYS A 33 -5.53 -18.48 6.16
C LYS A 33 -6.94 -19.05 6.30
N GLN A 34 -7.25 -20.06 5.51
CA GLN A 34 -8.50 -20.81 5.64
C GLN A 34 -8.24 -22.25 5.20
N ASP A 35 -8.69 -23.20 6.01
CA ASP A 35 -8.59 -24.63 5.75
C ASP A 35 -10.01 -25.16 5.56
N ILE A 36 -10.27 -25.81 4.42
CA ILE A 36 -11.56 -26.45 4.11
C ILE A 36 -11.35 -27.87 3.60
N VAL A 37 -12.32 -28.75 3.80
CA VAL A 37 -12.30 -30.10 3.22
C VAL A 37 -13.30 -30.14 2.07
N VAL A 38 -12.82 -30.37 0.85
CA VAL A 38 -13.66 -30.47 -0.35
C VAL A 38 -13.53 -31.89 -0.89
N LEU A 39 -14.64 -32.61 -1.03
CA LEU A 39 -14.66 -33.99 -1.55
C LEU A 39 -13.71 -34.96 -0.82
N GLY A 40 -13.54 -34.79 0.50
CA GLY A 40 -12.65 -35.64 1.32
C GLY A 40 -11.17 -35.28 1.24
N ILE A 41 -10.79 -34.25 0.46
CA ILE A 41 -9.42 -33.76 0.35
C ILE A 41 -9.30 -32.46 1.18
N PRO A 42 -8.36 -32.38 2.15
CA PRO A 42 -8.10 -31.14 2.87
C PRO A 42 -7.39 -30.14 1.95
N ILE A 43 -8.06 -29.02 1.65
CA ILE A 43 -7.51 -27.90 0.91
C ILE A 43 -7.20 -26.78 1.91
N SER A 44 -5.91 -26.54 2.13
CA SER A 44 -5.42 -25.37 2.86
C SER A 44 -5.17 -24.23 1.88
N ALA A 45 -5.75 -23.05 2.11
CA ALA A 45 -5.36 -21.83 1.43
C ALA A 45 -4.62 -20.89 2.38
N LYS A 46 -3.43 -20.49 1.96
CA LYS A 46 -2.55 -19.57 2.69
C LYS A 46 -2.03 -18.54 1.72
N TYR A 47 -1.85 -17.30 2.19
CA TYR A 47 -1.21 -16.24 1.38
C TYR A 47 0.16 -16.68 0.82
N SER A 48 0.86 -17.57 1.55
CA SER A 48 2.18 -18.10 1.18
C SER A 48 2.20 -18.96 -0.09
N TYR A 49 1.06 -19.49 -0.53
CA TYR A 49 1.03 -20.33 -1.73
C TYR A 49 1.07 -19.54 -3.04
N SER A 50 0.64 -18.27 -3.02
CA SER A 50 0.71 -17.41 -4.20
C SER A 50 1.87 -16.43 -4.09
N PRO A 51 2.81 -16.39 -5.06
CA PRO A 51 3.89 -15.42 -5.05
C PRO A 51 3.37 -13.98 -5.12
N ALA A 52 2.22 -13.74 -5.77
CA ALA A 52 1.60 -12.43 -5.83
C ALA A 52 1.18 -11.93 -4.45
N PHE A 53 0.42 -12.74 -3.68
CA PHE A 53 -0.02 -12.34 -2.34
C PHE A 53 1.14 -12.19 -1.35
N LYS A 54 2.18 -13.04 -1.46
CA LYS A 54 3.44 -12.88 -0.73
C LYS A 54 4.09 -11.53 -1.04
N PHE A 55 4.26 -11.21 -2.32
CA PHE A 55 4.87 -9.96 -2.74
C PHE A 55 4.08 -8.76 -2.23
N THR A 56 2.74 -8.75 -2.38
CA THR A 56 1.86 -7.70 -1.86
C THR A 56 1.98 -7.52 -0.34
N ALA A 57 2.06 -8.62 0.42
CA ALA A 57 2.26 -8.57 1.86
C ALA A 57 3.61 -7.93 2.22
N ILE A 58 4.69 -8.36 1.55
CA ILE A 58 6.04 -7.84 1.79
C ILE A 58 6.11 -6.34 1.47
N VAL A 59 5.59 -5.89 0.32
CA VAL A 59 5.62 -4.46 -0.02
C VAL A 59 4.81 -3.61 0.94
N ASN A 60 3.69 -4.10 1.48
CA ASN A 60 2.93 -3.37 2.50
C ASN A 60 3.68 -3.28 3.84
N VAL A 61 4.37 -4.34 4.26
CA VAL A 61 5.22 -4.32 5.45
C VAL A 61 6.37 -3.33 5.26
N VAL A 62 7.10 -3.43 4.15
CA VAL A 62 8.22 -2.54 3.84
C VAL A 62 7.75 -1.08 3.70
N GLY A 63 6.63 -0.86 3.02
CA GLY A 63 6.02 0.46 2.86
C GLY A 63 5.65 1.09 4.20
N SER A 64 5.01 0.34 5.11
CA SER A 64 4.68 0.84 6.45
C SER A 64 5.93 1.18 7.28
N ALA A 65 6.96 0.32 7.25
CA ALA A 65 8.19 0.53 8.01
C ALA A 65 8.99 1.73 7.52
N LEU A 66 9.18 1.86 6.19
CA LEU A 66 9.93 2.98 5.61
C LEU A 66 9.17 4.30 5.74
N ALA A 67 7.84 4.28 5.62
CA ALA A 67 7.05 5.49 5.84
C ALA A 67 7.04 5.95 7.30
N LEU A 68 7.04 5.02 8.26
CA LEU A 68 7.24 5.33 9.68
C LEU A 68 8.63 5.95 9.92
N LEU A 69 9.69 5.34 9.37
CA LEU A 69 11.04 5.87 9.48
C LEU A 69 11.13 7.29 8.90
N SER A 70 10.56 7.51 7.71
CA SER A 70 10.50 8.83 7.08
C SER A 70 9.75 9.85 7.93
N LEU A 71 8.69 9.45 8.64
CA LEU A 71 7.94 10.31 9.56
C LEU A 71 8.80 10.69 10.78
N CYS A 72 9.50 9.71 11.38
CA CYS A 72 10.42 9.95 12.50
C CYS A 72 11.55 10.92 12.11
N VAL A 73 12.19 10.69 10.96
CA VAL A 73 13.26 11.56 10.46
C VAL A 73 12.76 12.99 10.25
N ASN A 74 11.57 13.16 9.66
CA ASN A 74 11.00 14.49 9.45
C ASN A 74 10.66 15.21 10.77
N CYS A 75 10.13 14.48 11.76
CA CYS A 75 9.87 15.02 13.10
C CYS A 75 11.17 15.47 13.81
N ILE A 76 12.25 14.69 13.70
CA ILE A 76 13.55 15.02 14.30
C ILE A 76 14.17 16.24 13.58
N ALA A 77 14.16 16.26 12.25
CA ALA A 77 14.67 17.36 11.45
C ALA A 77 13.97 18.69 11.80
N MET A 78 12.64 18.66 11.95
CA MET A 78 11.86 19.82 12.40
C MET A 78 12.27 20.30 13.80
N ARG A 79 12.52 19.37 14.74
CA ARG A 79 12.95 19.72 16.10
C ARG A 79 14.34 20.37 16.12
N GLN A 80 15.20 19.99 15.17
CA GLN A 80 16.56 20.52 15.03
C GLN A 80 16.63 21.81 14.18
N GLY A 81 15.52 22.29 13.63
CA GLY A 81 15.47 23.48 12.78
C GLY A 81 16.10 23.27 11.39
N ASN A 82 16.38 22.04 10.98
CA ASN A 82 16.93 21.72 9.68
C ASN A 82 15.86 21.81 8.59
N PRO A 83 16.17 22.36 7.40
CA PRO A 83 15.22 22.41 6.30
C PRO A 83 14.89 21.00 5.80
N THR A 84 13.60 20.69 5.69
CA THR A 84 13.11 19.42 5.14
C THR A 84 13.51 19.30 3.67
N ASN A 85 14.18 18.20 3.29
CA ASN A 85 14.51 17.93 1.89
C ASN A 85 13.31 17.35 1.13
N TYR A 86 12.52 18.23 0.51
CA TYR A 86 11.33 17.86 -0.27
C TYR A 86 11.62 16.96 -1.48
N VAL A 87 12.82 17.02 -2.05
CA VAL A 87 13.22 16.15 -3.17
C VAL A 87 13.37 14.70 -2.69
N PHE A 88 13.99 14.50 -1.52
CA PHE A 88 14.09 13.18 -0.91
C PHE A 88 12.72 12.60 -0.56
N LEU A 89 11.83 13.41 0.03
CA LEU A 89 10.46 12.97 0.35
C LEU A 89 9.68 12.60 -0.91
N PHE A 90 9.80 13.40 -1.98
CA PHE A 90 9.17 13.11 -3.27
C PHE A 90 9.64 11.76 -3.84
N MET A 91 10.96 11.52 -3.88
CA MET A 91 11.51 10.27 -4.39
C MET A 91 11.07 9.07 -3.56
N HIS A 92 11.11 9.20 -2.23
CA HIS A 92 10.61 8.17 -1.31
C HIS A 92 9.13 7.84 -1.60
N ASP A 93 8.27 8.86 -1.71
CA ASP A 93 6.83 8.67 -1.90
C ASP A 93 6.50 8.06 -3.26
N LEU A 94 7.22 8.45 -4.31
CA LEU A 94 7.08 7.89 -5.65
C LEU A 94 7.46 6.40 -5.68
N VAL A 95 8.58 6.05 -5.03
CA VAL A 95 9.03 4.66 -4.91
C VAL A 95 8.00 3.83 -4.15
N MET A 96 7.53 4.28 -2.99
CA MET A 96 6.50 3.55 -2.22
C MET A 96 5.19 3.38 -3.00
N MET A 97 4.73 4.44 -3.67
CA MET A 97 3.52 4.38 -4.50
C MET A 97 3.65 3.31 -5.59
N SER A 98 4.76 3.30 -6.34
CA SER A 98 4.97 2.35 -7.43
C SER A 98 5.07 0.89 -6.95
N LEU A 99 5.78 0.65 -5.84
CA LEU A 99 5.89 -0.68 -5.22
C LEU A 99 4.53 -1.21 -4.76
N LEU A 100 3.77 -0.39 -4.02
CA LEU A 100 2.44 -0.76 -3.53
C LEU A 100 1.46 -0.98 -4.68
N LEU A 101 1.49 -0.12 -5.69
CA LEU A 101 0.62 -0.24 -6.87
C LEU A 101 0.92 -1.52 -7.64
N GLY A 102 2.20 -1.81 -7.92
CA GLY A 102 2.63 -3.03 -8.61
C GLY A 102 2.25 -4.29 -7.84
N GLY A 103 2.49 -4.31 -6.53
CA GLY A 103 2.09 -5.43 -5.68
C GLY A 103 0.57 -5.62 -5.63
N SER A 104 -0.19 -4.53 -5.57
CA SER A 104 -1.66 -4.59 -5.56
C SER A 104 -2.23 -5.07 -6.89
N ALA A 105 -1.63 -4.65 -8.02
CA ALA A 105 -2.01 -5.10 -9.35
C ALA A 105 -1.77 -6.60 -9.53
N ALA A 106 -0.61 -7.11 -9.08
CA ALA A 106 -0.31 -8.54 -9.12
C ALA A 106 -1.30 -9.37 -8.27
N ALA A 107 -1.61 -8.93 -7.04
CA ALA A 107 -2.61 -9.59 -6.22
C ALA A 107 -4.02 -9.52 -6.83
N THR A 108 -4.37 -8.41 -7.49
CA THR A 108 -5.66 -8.26 -8.16
C THR A 108 -5.79 -9.23 -9.33
N ALA A 109 -4.74 -9.40 -10.12
CA ALA A 109 -4.75 -10.35 -11.24
C ALA A 109 -4.96 -11.80 -10.74
N ILE A 110 -4.20 -12.24 -9.74
CA ILE A 110 -4.37 -13.58 -9.17
C ILE A 110 -5.70 -13.72 -8.43
N GLY A 111 -6.14 -12.70 -7.71
CA GLY A 111 -7.45 -12.67 -7.05
C GLY A 111 -8.61 -12.74 -8.03
N TYR A 112 -8.48 -12.10 -9.20
CA TYR A 112 -9.48 -12.14 -10.26
C TYR A 112 -9.63 -13.55 -10.84
N ILE A 113 -8.51 -14.20 -11.14
CA ILE A 113 -8.49 -15.60 -11.61
C ILE A 113 -9.03 -16.52 -10.50
N GLY A 114 -8.68 -16.28 -9.23
CA GLY A 114 -9.21 -17.05 -8.10
C GLY A 114 -10.73 -16.91 -7.92
N LYS A 115 -11.31 -15.77 -8.30
CA LYS A 115 -12.75 -15.51 -8.19
C LYS A 115 -13.55 -16.05 -9.37
N HIS A 116 -13.10 -15.81 -10.60
CA HIS A 116 -13.86 -16.15 -11.81
C HIS A 116 -13.39 -17.44 -12.48
N GLY A 117 -12.17 -17.89 -12.19
CA GLY A 117 -11.49 -18.96 -12.93
C GLY A 117 -11.07 -18.52 -14.33
N ASP A 118 -10.37 -19.41 -15.02
CA ASP A 118 -10.11 -19.36 -16.46
C ASP A 118 -10.15 -20.78 -17.02
N ARG A 119 -11.21 -21.09 -17.77
CA ARG A 119 -11.40 -22.40 -18.37
C ARG A 119 -10.36 -22.74 -19.44
N HIS A 120 -9.82 -21.74 -20.14
CA HIS A 120 -8.82 -21.97 -21.19
C HIS A 120 -7.47 -22.38 -20.59
N ALA A 121 -7.12 -21.80 -19.43
CA ALA A 121 -5.92 -22.12 -18.69
C ALA A 121 -6.12 -23.26 -17.66
N GLY A 122 -7.34 -23.79 -17.50
CA GLY A 122 -7.67 -24.83 -16.52
C GLY A 122 -7.77 -24.35 -15.07
N TRP A 123 -7.91 -23.04 -14.83
CA TRP A 123 -8.06 -22.48 -13.50
C TRP A 123 -9.53 -22.51 -13.06
N LEU A 124 -9.82 -23.21 -11.97
CA LEU A 124 -11.16 -23.24 -11.38
C LEU A 124 -11.33 -22.10 -10.35
N PRO A 125 -12.55 -21.53 -10.22
CA PRO A 125 -12.85 -20.56 -9.18
C PRO A 125 -12.77 -21.22 -7.80
N ILE A 126 -12.06 -20.58 -6.88
CA ILE A 126 -11.85 -21.05 -5.50
C ILE A 126 -12.56 -20.18 -4.45
N CYS A 127 -12.89 -18.93 -4.79
CA CYS A 127 -13.50 -17.99 -3.85
C CYS A 127 -14.92 -18.39 -3.40
N ASP A 128 -15.64 -19.23 -4.15
CA ASP A 128 -16.98 -19.73 -3.75
C ASP A 128 -16.89 -20.64 -2.52
N GLN A 129 -15.82 -21.43 -2.43
CA GLN A 129 -15.57 -22.36 -1.32
C GLN A 129 -14.78 -21.69 -0.18
N LEU A 130 -13.89 -20.76 -0.51
CA LEU A 130 -13.03 -20.04 0.46
C LEU A 130 -13.40 -18.56 0.58
N SER A 131 -14.68 -18.28 0.83
CA SER A 131 -15.23 -16.92 0.86
C SER A 131 -14.58 -16.02 1.91
N SER A 132 -14.26 -16.55 3.10
CA SER A 132 -13.61 -15.78 4.18
C SER A 132 -12.19 -15.34 3.80
N PHE A 133 -11.38 -16.27 3.27
CA PHE A 133 -10.05 -15.96 2.76
C PHE A 133 -10.11 -14.93 1.63
N CYS A 134 -11.00 -15.14 0.65
CA CYS A 134 -11.12 -14.26 -0.51
C CYS A 134 -11.57 -12.85 -0.11
N ASN A 135 -12.52 -12.71 0.82
CA ASN A 135 -12.95 -11.42 1.33
C ASN A 135 -11.83 -10.68 2.09
N ARG A 136 -11.02 -11.41 2.87
CA ARG A 136 -9.89 -10.84 3.61
C ARG A 136 -8.78 -10.35 2.67
N VAL A 137 -8.44 -11.14 1.65
CA VAL A 137 -7.48 -10.76 0.60
C VAL A 137 -7.99 -9.55 -0.18
N PHE A 138 -9.26 -9.55 -0.59
CA PHE A 138 -9.86 -8.43 -1.32
C PHE A 138 -9.80 -7.12 -0.51
N THR A 139 -10.18 -7.19 0.77
CA THR A 139 -10.10 -6.05 1.69
C THR A 139 -8.65 -5.56 1.85
N ALA A 140 -7.69 -6.48 1.99
CA ALA A 140 -6.27 -6.14 2.06
C ALA A 140 -5.79 -5.41 0.80
N VAL A 141 -6.18 -5.89 -0.39
CA VAL A 141 -5.81 -5.28 -1.68
C VAL A 141 -6.39 -3.87 -1.82
N ILE A 142 -7.66 -3.66 -1.44
CA ILE A 142 -8.28 -2.33 -1.47
C ILE A 142 -7.51 -1.35 -0.58
N LEU A 143 -7.18 -1.76 0.64
CA LEU A 143 -6.40 -0.92 1.56
C LEU A 143 -4.99 -0.62 1.04
N SER A 144 -4.37 -1.56 0.35
CA SER A 144 -3.07 -1.37 -0.32
C SER A 144 -3.15 -0.32 -1.43
N TYR A 145 -4.21 -0.36 -2.26
CA TYR A 145 -4.48 0.68 -3.26
C TYR A 145 -4.74 2.06 -2.62
N ALA A 146 -5.50 2.10 -1.52
CA ALA A 146 -5.74 3.34 -0.79
C ALA A 146 -4.42 3.92 -0.26
N SER A 147 -3.52 3.08 0.27
CA SER A 147 -2.17 3.50 0.70
C SER A 147 -1.37 4.06 -0.48
N ALA A 148 -1.37 3.40 -1.63
CA ALA A 148 -0.70 3.89 -2.84
C ALA A 148 -1.24 5.26 -3.29
N ALA A 149 -2.56 5.48 -3.20
CA ALA A 149 -3.17 6.78 -3.50
C ALA A 149 -2.71 7.87 -2.52
N PHE A 150 -2.60 7.57 -1.22
CA PHE A 150 -2.04 8.53 -0.25
C PHE A 150 -0.59 8.90 -0.56
N PHE A 151 0.26 7.94 -0.94
CA PHE A 151 1.63 8.24 -1.40
C PHE A 151 1.67 9.08 -2.67
N LEU A 152 0.72 8.88 -3.60
CA LEU A 152 0.60 9.72 -4.78
C LEU A 152 0.29 11.18 -4.41
N PHE A 153 -0.68 11.41 -3.52
CA PHE A 153 -0.97 12.76 -3.04
C PHE A 153 0.22 13.39 -2.30
N LEU A 154 0.95 12.61 -1.50
CA LEU A 154 2.18 13.08 -0.84
C LEU A 154 3.26 13.48 -1.83
N ALA A 155 3.46 12.71 -2.90
CA ALA A 155 4.40 13.03 -3.95
C ALA A 155 4.01 14.35 -4.65
N ILE A 156 2.73 14.57 -4.97
CA ILE A 156 2.24 15.81 -5.58
C ILE A 156 2.50 17.02 -4.67
N ILE A 157 2.20 16.91 -3.37
CA ILE A 157 2.44 17.99 -2.42
C ILE A 157 3.94 18.28 -2.30
N SER A 158 4.78 17.24 -2.23
CA SER A 158 6.24 17.38 -2.14
C SER A 158 6.84 18.06 -3.37
N VAL A 159 6.40 17.70 -4.58
CA VAL A 159 6.82 18.38 -5.81
C VAL A 159 6.41 19.85 -5.80
N THR A 160 5.18 20.15 -5.37
CA THR A 160 4.66 21.52 -5.38
C THR A 160 5.39 22.39 -4.35
N ALA A 161 5.75 21.81 -3.20
CA ALA A 161 6.55 22.47 -2.17
C ALA A 161 8.04 22.64 -2.56
N SER A 162 8.57 21.76 -3.41
CA SER A 162 9.96 21.83 -3.89
C SER A 162 10.18 22.89 -4.97
N ARG A 163 9.11 23.35 -5.64
CA ARG A 163 9.23 24.38 -6.68
C ARG A 163 9.64 25.72 -6.05
N PRO A 164 10.77 26.32 -6.46
CA PRO A 164 11.08 27.69 -6.07
C PRO A 164 9.96 28.60 -6.60
N SER A 165 9.58 29.60 -5.81
CA SER A 165 8.48 30.56 -6.02
C SER A 165 8.56 31.43 -7.29
N HIS A 166 9.37 31.05 -8.27
CA HIS A 166 9.67 31.84 -9.47
C HIS A 166 8.63 31.68 -10.59
N PHE A 167 7.68 30.73 -10.50
CA PHE A 167 6.67 30.50 -11.55
C PHE A 167 5.26 31.02 -11.18
N SER A 168 5.06 31.62 -10.01
CA SER A 168 3.74 32.15 -9.61
C SER A 168 3.51 33.60 -10.07
N SER A 169 4.40 34.17 -10.90
CA SER A 169 4.34 35.57 -11.36
C SER A 169 4.51 35.73 -12.88
N MET A 170 4.14 34.72 -13.67
CA MET A 170 4.00 34.85 -15.12
C MET A 170 2.63 34.37 -15.57
#